data_AF-A0A409WCK2-F1
#
_entry.id   AF-A0A409WCK2-F1
#
_cell.length_a   1.000
_cell.length_b   1.000
_cell.length_c   1.000
_cell.angle_alpha   90.00
_cell.angle_beta   90.00
_cell.angle_gamma   90.00
#
_symmetry.space_group_name_H-M   'P 1'
#
loop_
_entity.id
_entity.type
_entity.pdbx_description
1 polymer ?
#
loop_
_entity_poly.entity_id
_entity_poly.type
_entity_poly.pdbx_seq_one_letter_code
_entity_poly.pdbx_strand_id
1 'polypeptide(L)'
;VSPDPTTPHGYIIRTALLDIVDIFEVNRKECARLLLEYPKWNLAGTFKPKPGAPVTVEPVPGKDWQLESTVIETIDLSHEKTVLGAYMTLPEPSKKSIYYISLITELCKLSPSTIGPAVGKSIRKLYTSLSDGLDVESARRFAEWFAVHMSNFGFAWVWKEWVPDLSLPVQHPRRAFMRRAVEFEIRLAYHERIMKTLPESMQAPDAYTIPGRAPGPAYEYEDPSNPHHDAAQSVLNLFRGRAKAEDVIAHLDTLKGSLESAEDGSNVDSTIRSIVVQSLLHIGSRSFSHFLNAVERYLVLLRNLASGGTSTSGPASPEAKADILTAAASFWKHNRQMVGIVFDKLMQYQIVDPTDVVAWTFLNGVTVGQLAELGKPMNLSAFEWDLLRGALDKANGRVTSARRKVATLKKEDDDARARVKARADETMEVDPEPKDDEVPKEAPMDNPALNTALKALSSLTKEQKAALSRTLEGFVASLAPASTDPHANPHARTVITEEAWENRANWDRDEWNAWETWGWYRQFCRVYAPYLRSYSTTLYTISFSKFDHAKDPAADLLKLIWNVATGQES
;
A
#
# COMPACT_ATOMS: atom_id res chain seq x y z
N VAL A 1 23.79 -21.64 -15.65
CA VAL A 1 23.11 -22.84 -15.11
C VAL A 1 23.20 -22.74 -13.60
N SER A 2 22.10 -22.93 -12.89
CA SER A 2 22.02 -22.96 -11.43
C SER A 2 21.66 -24.38 -10.98
N PRO A 3 21.92 -24.76 -9.73
CA PRO A 3 21.53 -26.08 -9.24
C PRO A 3 20.01 -26.23 -9.27
N ASP A 4 19.55 -27.38 -9.78
CA ASP A 4 18.13 -27.74 -9.81
C ASP A 4 17.62 -27.75 -8.37
N PRO A 5 16.65 -26.88 -8.08
CA PRO A 5 16.32 -26.58 -6.72
C PRO A 5 15.52 -27.76 -6.08
N THR A 6 14.94 -28.66 -6.89
CA THR A 6 14.23 -29.88 -6.45
C THR A 6 15.17 -31.02 -6.03
N THR A 7 16.46 -30.88 -6.31
CA THR A 7 17.47 -31.88 -5.93
C THR A 7 18.01 -31.59 -4.52
N PRO A 8 18.48 -32.61 -3.78
CA PRO A 8 19.12 -32.40 -2.47
C PRO A 8 20.28 -31.41 -2.52
N HIS A 9 21.07 -31.43 -3.60
CA HIS A 9 22.20 -30.52 -3.77
C HIS A 9 21.74 -29.06 -3.97
N GLY A 10 20.71 -28.83 -4.79
CA GLY A 10 20.16 -27.49 -4.99
C GLY A 10 19.49 -26.94 -3.73
N TYR A 11 18.77 -27.79 -2.99
CA TYR A 11 18.19 -27.40 -1.71
C TYR A 11 19.27 -26.96 -0.71
N ILE A 12 20.32 -27.76 -0.50
CA ILE A 12 21.39 -27.45 0.47
C ILE A 12 22.11 -26.15 0.11
N ILE A 13 22.47 -25.95 -1.17
CA ILE A 13 23.18 -24.74 -1.61
C ILE A 13 22.31 -23.50 -1.41
N ARG A 14 21.03 -23.54 -1.80
CA ARG A 14 20.14 -22.38 -1.69
C ARG A 14 19.84 -22.04 -0.23
N THR A 15 19.63 -23.05 0.62
CA THR A 15 19.44 -22.84 2.07
C THR A 15 20.68 -22.21 2.70
N ALA A 16 21.88 -22.70 2.40
CA ALA A 16 23.11 -22.11 2.92
C ALA A 16 23.33 -20.65 2.46
N LEU A 17 22.98 -20.33 1.21
CA LEU A 17 23.02 -18.96 0.72
C LEU A 17 21.99 -18.06 1.44
N LEU A 18 20.77 -18.56 1.71
CA LEU A 18 19.78 -17.83 2.48
C LEU A 18 20.22 -17.58 3.92
N ASP A 19 20.84 -18.57 4.58
CA ASP A 19 21.39 -18.40 5.93
C ASP A 19 22.42 -17.26 5.97
N ILE A 20 23.29 -17.15 4.96
CA ILE A 20 24.24 -16.03 4.86
C ILE A 20 23.49 -14.68 4.72
N VAL A 21 22.42 -14.64 3.92
CA VAL A 21 21.60 -13.43 3.73
C VAL A 21 20.93 -13.02 5.04
N ASP A 22 20.42 -13.97 5.82
CA ASP A 22 19.71 -13.68 7.06
C ASP A 22 20.63 -13.37 8.25
N ILE A 23 21.77 -14.06 8.36
CA ILE A 23 22.76 -13.83 9.42
C ILE A 23 23.44 -12.47 9.26
N PHE A 24 23.81 -12.09 8.03
CA PHE A 24 24.58 -10.87 7.76
C PHE A 24 23.72 -9.68 7.32
N GLU A 25 22.41 -9.70 7.63
CA GLU A 25 21.45 -8.65 7.27
C GLU A 25 21.90 -7.24 7.69
N VAL A 26 22.46 -7.12 8.89
CA VAL A 26 22.91 -5.84 9.45
C VAL A 26 24.09 -5.22 8.68
N ASN A 27 24.85 -6.03 7.91
CA ASN A 27 26.00 -5.56 7.16
C ASN A 27 26.00 -6.12 5.72
N ARG A 28 25.26 -5.43 4.84
CA ARG A 28 25.15 -5.80 3.42
C ARG A 28 26.48 -5.96 2.68
N LYS A 29 27.54 -5.23 3.07
CA LYS A 29 28.85 -5.32 2.41
C LYS A 29 29.53 -6.63 2.74
N GLU A 30 29.49 -7.02 4.02
CA GLU A 30 30.05 -8.28 4.48
C GLU A 30 29.23 -9.46 3.96
N CYS A 31 27.90 -9.34 3.96
CA CYS A 31 27.01 -10.32 3.33
C CYS A 31 27.38 -10.54 1.85
N ALA A 32 27.51 -9.46 1.06
CA ALA A 32 27.88 -9.55 -0.35
C ALA A 32 29.25 -10.22 -0.56
N ARG A 33 30.25 -9.88 0.28
CA ARG A 33 31.57 -10.51 0.25
C ARG A 33 31.49 -12.01 0.50
N LEU A 34 30.78 -12.42 1.56
CA LEU A 34 30.63 -13.83 1.93
C LEU A 34 29.88 -14.63 0.87
N LEU A 35 28.84 -14.06 0.24
CA LEU A 35 28.13 -14.69 -0.86
C LEU A 35 29.04 -14.95 -2.07
N LEU A 36 29.92 -14.00 -2.42
CA LEU A 36 30.88 -14.16 -3.52
C LEU A 36 32.04 -15.11 -3.16
N GLU A 37 32.31 -15.30 -1.88
CA GLU A 37 33.31 -16.23 -1.36
C GLU A 37 32.76 -17.63 -1.09
N TYR A 38 31.44 -17.84 -1.23
CA TYR A 38 30.76 -19.10 -0.96
C TYR A 38 31.48 -20.36 -1.52
N PRO A 39 31.99 -20.35 -2.77
CA PRO A 39 32.70 -21.50 -3.33
C PRO A 39 33.93 -21.97 -2.54
N LYS A 40 34.54 -21.13 -1.68
CA LYS A 40 35.67 -21.51 -0.83
C LYS A 40 35.32 -22.58 0.20
N TRP A 41 34.04 -22.71 0.55
CA TRP A 41 33.54 -23.70 1.52
C TRP A 41 32.87 -24.90 0.85
N ASN A 42 32.99 -25.04 -0.48
CA ASN A 42 32.49 -26.20 -1.24
C ASN A 42 33.66 -27.01 -1.81
N LEU A 43 33.39 -28.26 -2.18
CA LEU A 43 34.36 -29.10 -2.89
C LEU A 43 34.77 -28.44 -4.21
N ALA A 44 36.05 -28.56 -4.57
CA ALA A 44 36.57 -28.02 -5.83
C ALA A 44 35.79 -28.57 -7.03
N GLY A 45 35.49 -27.70 -8.01
CA GLY A 45 34.68 -28.04 -9.17
C GLY A 45 33.16 -28.02 -8.96
N THR A 46 32.66 -27.55 -7.81
CA THR A 46 31.21 -27.35 -7.55
C THR A 46 30.62 -26.17 -8.31
N PHE A 47 31.40 -25.11 -8.51
CA PHE A 47 31.00 -23.90 -9.25
C PHE A 47 32.00 -23.63 -10.37
N LYS A 48 31.53 -22.99 -11.45
CA LYS A 48 32.40 -22.53 -12.53
C LYS A 48 33.42 -21.49 -12.00
N PRO A 49 34.69 -21.59 -12.40
CA PRO A 49 35.68 -20.58 -12.06
C PRO A 49 35.28 -19.23 -12.65
N LYS A 50 35.69 -18.15 -11.97
CA LYS A 50 35.44 -16.78 -12.45
C LYS A 50 36.07 -16.58 -13.83
N PRO A 51 35.44 -15.80 -14.73
CA PRO A 51 36.02 -15.48 -16.03
C PRO A 51 37.44 -14.90 -15.87
N GLY A 52 38.42 -15.53 -16.51
CA GLY A 52 39.83 -15.10 -16.46
C GLY A 52 40.67 -15.67 -15.30
N ALA A 53 40.09 -16.47 -14.40
CA ALA A 53 40.88 -17.21 -13.41
C ALA A 53 41.64 -18.37 -14.08
N PRO A 54 42.89 -18.68 -13.68
CA PRO A 54 43.59 -19.85 -14.18
C PRO A 54 42.76 -21.10 -13.89
N VAL A 55 42.35 -21.81 -14.94
CA VAL A 55 41.53 -23.02 -14.84
C VAL A 55 42.41 -24.14 -14.28
N THR A 56 42.43 -24.29 -12.96
CA THR A 56 43.19 -25.36 -12.29
C THR A 56 42.34 -26.60 -12.00
N VAL A 57 41.01 -26.50 -12.09
CA VAL A 57 40.07 -27.59 -11.79
C VAL A 57 38.92 -27.55 -12.80
N GLU A 58 38.72 -28.64 -13.53
CA GLU A 58 37.55 -28.80 -14.41
C GLU A 58 36.28 -28.97 -13.58
N PRO A 59 35.14 -28.36 -13.97
CA PRO A 59 33.87 -28.57 -13.28
C PRO A 59 33.48 -30.04 -13.25
N VAL A 60 32.99 -30.52 -12.11
CA VAL A 60 32.49 -31.90 -12.02
C VAL A 60 31.32 -32.08 -13.00
N PRO A 61 31.26 -33.17 -13.79
CA PRO A 61 30.13 -33.43 -14.68
C PRO A 61 28.78 -33.31 -13.95
N GLY A 62 27.88 -32.45 -14.46
CA GLY A 62 26.59 -32.15 -13.82
C GLY A 62 26.59 -31.06 -12.75
N LYS A 63 27.75 -30.46 -12.43
CA LYS A 63 27.90 -29.34 -11.48
C LYS A 63 28.57 -28.12 -12.13
N ASP A 64 28.06 -27.72 -13.28
CA ASP A 64 28.57 -26.59 -14.07
C ASP A 64 27.89 -25.26 -13.64
N TRP A 65 27.58 -25.14 -12.35
CA TRP A 65 26.76 -24.08 -11.80
C TRP A 65 27.49 -22.73 -11.75
N GLN A 66 26.77 -21.67 -12.08
CA GLN A 66 27.23 -20.29 -11.97
C GLN A 66 26.82 -19.75 -10.60
N LEU A 67 27.80 -19.38 -9.78
CA LEU A 67 27.54 -18.84 -8.45
C LEU A 67 26.66 -17.59 -8.54
N GLU A 68 27.00 -16.66 -9.41
CA GLU A 68 26.32 -15.37 -9.57
C GLU A 68 24.86 -15.56 -9.95
N SER A 69 24.59 -16.42 -10.94
CA SER A 69 23.23 -16.79 -11.32
C SER A 69 22.50 -17.49 -10.16
N THR A 70 23.18 -18.31 -9.36
CA THR A 70 22.57 -19.03 -8.22
C THR A 70 22.27 -18.09 -7.05
N VAL A 71 23.15 -17.12 -6.75
CA VAL A 71 22.97 -16.10 -5.72
C VAL A 71 21.85 -15.17 -6.12
N ILE A 72 21.90 -14.63 -7.35
CA ILE A 72 20.84 -13.77 -7.86
C ILE A 72 19.54 -14.56 -7.95
N GLU A 73 19.52 -15.79 -8.47
CA GLU A 73 18.29 -16.58 -8.42
C GLU A 73 17.81 -16.76 -6.98
N THR A 74 18.63 -17.22 -6.04
CA THR A 74 18.22 -17.38 -4.62
C THR A 74 17.65 -16.09 -4.01
N ILE A 75 18.12 -14.93 -4.47
CA ILE A 75 17.65 -13.61 -4.02
C ILE A 75 16.46 -13.07 -4.87
N ASP A 76 16.32 -13.44 -6.16
CA ASP A 76 15.66 -12.61 -7.19
C ASP A 76 14.88 -13.29 -8.36
N LEU A 77 14.80 -14.61 -8.59
CA LEU A 77 14.00 -15.17 -9.72
C LEU A 77 13.05 -16.39 -9.62
N SER A 78 11.77 -16.13 -9.43
CA SER A 78 10.63 -17.04 -9.68
C SER A 78 10.79 -17.99 -10.90
N HIS A 79 11.22 -19.25 -10.68
CA HIS A 79 10.67 -20.37 -11.43
C HIS A 79 10.18 -21.42 -10.45
N GLU A 80 9.16 -22.13 -10.92
CA GLU A 80 8.41 -23.15 -10.20
C GLU A 80 9.30 -24.08 -9.40
N LYS A 81 8.93 -24.21 -8.11
CA LYS A 81 9.25 -25.32 -7.22
C LYS A 81 10.61 -25.42 -6.55
N THR A 82 11.41 -24.36 -6.37
CA THR A 82 12.17 -24.23 -5.08
C THR A 82 12.89 -22.90 -4.86
N VAL A 83 12.83 -22.48 -3.58
CA VAL A 83 13.72 -21.55 -2.85
C VAL A 83 14.16 -20.34 -3.66
N LEU A 84 13.12 -19.69 -4.13
CA LEU A 84 13.10 -18.34 -4.62
C LEU A 84 12.08 -17.51 -3.86
N GLY A 85 12.19 -17.73 -2.54
CA GLY A 85 11.26 -17.31 -1.53
C GLY A 85 11.53 -15.88 -1.10
N ALA A 86 12.71 -15.55 -0.56
CA ALA A 86 12.81 -14.50 0.46
C ALA A 86 12.18 -13.13 0.14
N TYR A 87 12.57 -12.45 -0.96
CA TYR A 87 12.02 -11.12 -1.29
C TYR A 87 10.59 -11.17 -1.84
N MET A 88 10.29 -12.17 -2.68
CA MET A 88 8.97 -12.39 -3.26
C MET A 88 8.06 -13.26 -2.37
N THR A 89 8.45 -13.52 -1.11
CA THR A 89 7.67 -14.35 -0.18
C THR A 89 6.38 -13.63 0.14
N LEU A 90 5.27 -14.36 0.00
CA LEU A 90 3.95 -13.90 0.37
C LEU A 90 3.61 -14.48 1.76
N PRO A 91 2.97 -13.71 2.66
CA PRO A 91 2.45 -12.35 2.47
C PRO A 91 3.51 -11.25 2.42
N GLU A 92 4.59 -11.39 3.17
CA GLU A 92 5.66 -10.41 3.32
C GLU A 92 7.03 -11.10 3.36
N PRO A 93 8.10 -10.44 2.89
CA PRO A 93 9.45 -10.98 3.00
C PRO A 93 9.94 -11.00 4.45
N SER A 94 10.89 -11.89 4.76
CA SER A 94 11.44 -12.01 6.13
C SER A 94 12.14 -10.73 6.59
N LYS A 95 12.84 -10.04 5.67
CA LYS A 95 13.53 -8.77 5.90
C LYS A 95 12.90 -7.64 5.11
N LYS A 96 13.27 -6.40 5.43
CA LYS A 96 12.76 -5.21 4.73
C LYS A 96 13.19 -5.21 3.26
N SER A 97 12.29 -4.86 2.34
CA SER A 97 12.54 -4.80 0.88
C SER A 97 13.85 -4.10 0.52
N ILE A 98 14.12 -2.96 1.15
CA ILE A 98 15.30 -2.14 0.86
C ILE A 98 16.63 -2.88 1.13
N TYR A 99 16.64 -3.84 2.05
CA TYR A 99 17.82 -4.64 2.35
C TYR A 99 18.23 -5.49 1.13
N TYR A 100 17.30 -6.26 0.56
CA TYR A 100 17.56 -7.09 -0.62
C TYR A 100 17.98 -6.24 -1.82
N ILE A 101 17.28 -5.13 -2.08
CA ILE A 101 17.62 -4.21 -3.18
C ILE A 101 19.05 -3.66 -3.01
N SER A 102 19.41 -3.27 -1.79
CA SER A 102 20.74 -2.77 -1.47
C SER A 102 21.81 -3.85 -1.61
N LEU A 103 21.51 -5.08 -1.17
CA LEU A 103 22.43 -6.22 -1.27
C LEU A 103 22.73 -6.58 -2.73
N ILE A 104 21.70 -6.67 -3.58
CA ILE A 104 21.86 -6.89 -5.04
C ILE A 104 22.71 -5.76 -5.65
N THR A 105 22.47 -4.52 -5.23
CA THR A 105 23.24 -3.36 -5.72
C THR A 105 24.70 -3.44 -5.31
N GLU A 106 25.02 -3.84 -4.08
CA GLU A 106 26.41 -4.05 -3.65
C GLU A 106 27.08 -5.23 -4.39
N LEU A 107 26.37 -6.34 -4.60
CA LEU A 107 26.87 -7.47 -5.40
C LEU A 107 27.23 -7.04 -6.83
N CYS A 108 26.39 -6.22 -7.46
CA CYS A 108 26.63 -5.71 -8.80
C CYS A 108 27.85 -4.76 -8.84
N LYS A 109 28.07 -3.95 -7.80
CA LYS A 109 29.27 -3.11 -7.66
C LYS A 109 30.55 -3.92 -7.47
N LEU A 110 30.49 -5.03 -6.73
CA LEU A 110 31.65 -5.88 -6.44
C LEU A 110 32.05 -6.77 -7.63
N SER A 111 31.10 -7.21 -8.45
CA SER A 111 31.39 -8.06 -9.62
C SER A 111 30.51 -7.72 -10.83
N PRO A 112 30.71 -6.54 -11.46
CA PRO A 112 29.82 -6.05 -12.52
C PRO A 112 29.75 -6.97 -13.74
N SER A 113 30.87 -7.59 -14.13
CA SER A 113 30.98 -8.42 -15.34
C SER A 113 30.22 -9.75 -15.25
N THR A 114 29.95 -10.26 -14.05
CA THR A 114 29.25 -11.55 -13.84
C THR A 114 27.88 -11.36 -13.21
N ILE A 115 27.74 -10.48 -12.22
CA ILE A 115 26.46 -10.19 -11.54
C ILE A 115 25.54 -9.36 -12.43
N GLY A 116 26.06 -8.36 -13.16
CA GLY A 116 25.25 -7.51 -14.03
C GLY A 116 24.44 -8.30 -15.06
N PRO A 117 25.06 -9.21 -15.84
CA PRO A 117 24.34 -10.10 -16.75
C PRO A 117 23.35 -11.03 -16.05
N ALA A 118 23.67 -11.53 -14.84
CA ALA A 118 22.76 -12.36 -14.06
C ALA A 118 21.49 -11.60 -13.67
N VAL A 119 21.63 -10.37 -13.15
CA VAL A 119 20.50 -9.47 -12.84
C VAL A 119 19.69 -9.11 -14.09
N GLY A 120 20.36 -8.80 -15.21
CA GLY A 120 19.67 -8.52 -16.47
C GLY A 120 18.87 -9.72 -16.99
N LYS A 121 19.35 -10.95 -16.78
CA LYS A 121 18.60 -12.17 -17.07
C LYS A 121 17.40 -12.32 -16.13
N SER A 122 17.55 -11.90 -14.87
CA SER A 122 16.45 -11.89 -13.89
C SER A 122 15.30 -11.00 -14.30
N ILE A 123 15.61 -9.73 -14.57
CA ILE A 123 14.61 -8.74 -14.95
C ILE A 123 13.81 -9.24 -16.16
N ARG A 124 14.48 -9.80 -17.18
CA ARG A 124 13.81 -10.35 -18.38
C ARG A 124 12.89 -11.52 -18.04
N LYS A 125 13.34 -12.45 -17.20
CA LYS A 125 12.51 -13.61 -16.81
C LYS A 125 11.29 -13.18 -15.99
N LEU A 126 11.45 -12.31 -14.99
CA LEU A 126 10.32 -11.75 -14.23
C LEU A 126 9.34 -11.02 -15.14
N TYR A 127 9.85 -10.22 -16.06
CA TYR A 127 9.04 -9.49 -17.04
C TYR A 127 8.21 -10.44 -17.91
N THR A 128 8.79 -11.54 -18.39
CA THR A 128 8.04 -12.59 -19.10
C THR A 128 6.98 -13.21 -18.20
N SER A 129 7.31 -13.56 -16.96
CA SER A 129 6.37 -14.18 -16.01
C SER A 129 5.17 -13.30 -15.64
N LEU A 130 5.20 -11.99 -15.89
CA LEU A 130 4.05 -11.09 -15.68
C LEU A 130 2.82 -11.55 -16.47
N SER A 131 2.99 -12.05 -17.71
CA SER A 131 1.88 -12.57 -18.52
C SER A 131 1.49 -14.01 -18.18
N ASP A 132 2.33 -14.70 -17.41
CA ASP A 132 2.15 -16.12 -17.05
C ASP A 132 1.56 -16.29 -15.64
N GLY A 133 1.04 -15.20 -15.05
CA GLY A 133 0.33 -15.24 -13.77
C GLY A 133 1.18 -14.95 -12.55
N LEU A 134 2.28 -14.19 -12.70
CA LEU A 134 3.02 -13.66 -11.54
C LEU A 134 2.07 -12.88 -10.62
N ASP A 135 2.09 -13.21 -9.32
CA ASP A 135 1.22 -12.58 -8.33
C ASP A 135 1.36 -11.05 -8.30
N VAL A 136 0.24 -10.33 -8.15
CA VAL A 136 0.19 -8.87 -8.23
C VAL A 136 1.10 -8.15 -7.21
N GLU A 137 1.28 -8.73 -6.01
CA GLU A 137 2.21 -8.16 -5.03
C GLU A 137 3.66 -8.40 -5.44
N SER A 138 3.96 -9.54 -6.05
CA SER A 138 5.30 -9.83 -6.58
C SER A 138 5.62 -8.92 -7.77
N ALA A 139 4.65 -8.66 -8.65
CA ALA A 139 4.78 -7.70 -9.73
C ALA A 139 5.02 -6.26 -9.22
N ARG A 140 4.31 -5.85 -8.15
CA ARG A 140 4.52 -4.55 -7.49
C ARG A 140 5.93 -4.42 -6.91
N ARG A 141 6.41 -5.45 -6.20
CA ARG A 141 7.78 -5.51 -5.65
C ARG A 141 8.83 -5.53 -6.74
N PHE A 142 8.59 -6.25 -7.83
CA PHE A 142 9.47 -6.24 -8.99
C PHE A 142 9.62 -4.83 -9.56
N ALA A 143 8.52 -4.08 -9.76
CA ALA A 143 8.60 -2.70 -10.23
C ALA A 143 9.36 -1.78 -9.25
N GLU A 144 9.17 -1.95 -7.95
CA GLU A 144 9.88 -1.22 -6.90
C GLU A 144 11.40 -1.50 -6.94
N TRP A 145 11.78 -2.79 -6.97
CA TRP A 145 13.18 -3.20 -7.07
C TRP A 145 13.82 -2.71 -8.37
N PHE A 146 13.14 -2.87 -9.52
CA PHE A 146 13.62 -2.40 -10.81
C PHE A 146 13.95 -0.92 -10.78
N ALA A 147 13.01 -0.06 -10.35
CA ALA A 147 13.22 1.39 -10.35
C ALA A 147 14.34 1.84 -9.40
N VAL A 148 14.42 1.27 -8.20
CA VAL A 148 15.49 1.59 -7.25
C VAL A 148 16.84 1.09 -7.75
N HIS A 149 16.89 -0.11 -8.33
CA HIS A 149 18.11 -0.65 -8.93
C HIS A 149 18.58 0.24 -10.09
N MET A 150 17.70 0.57 -11.04
CA MET A 150 18.00 1.46 -12.16
C MET A 150 18.50 2.83 -11.71
N SER A 151 17.94 3.41 -10.63
CA SER A 151 18.41 4.69 -10.09
C SER A 151 19.88 4.67 -9.64
N ASN A 152 20.40 3.51 -9.21
CA ASN A 152 21.80 3.34 -8.81
C ASN A 152 22.76 3.14 -10.01
N PHE A 153 22.23 2.84 -11.20
CA PHE A 153 22.99 2.62 -12.42
C PHE A 153 22.62 3.61 -13.54
N GLY A 154 22.18 4.81 -13.15
CA GLY A 154 21.95 5.93 -14.08
C GLY A 154 20.70 5.82 -14.93
N PHE A 155 19.72 4.98 -14.55
CA PHE A 155 18.48 4.71 -15.28
C PHE A 155 18.72 4.09 -16.67
N ALA A 156 19.78 3.30 -16.80
CA ALA A 156 20.17 2.65 -18.05
C ALA A 156 19.54 1.26 -18.17
N TRP A 157 18.42 1.17 -18.89
CA TRP A 157 17.82 -0.10 -19.30
C TRP A 157 17.60 -0.15 -20.81
N VAL A 158 17.62 -1.35 -21.39
CA VAL A 158 17.40 -1.57 -22.82
C VAL A 158 15.89 -1.62 -23.12
N TRP A 159 15.20 -0.50 -22.91
CA TRP A 159 13.73 -0.36 -23.11
C TRP A 159 13.24 -0.77 -24.50
N LYS A 160 14.10 -0.69 -25.53
CA LYS A 160 13.79 -1.12 -26.90
C LYS A 160 13.32 -2.58 -26.98
N GLU A 161 13.77 -3.44 -26.06
CA GLU A 161 13.36 -4.85 -25.99
C GLU A 161 11.86 -5.01 -25.74
N TRP A 162 11.21 -4.02 -25.10
CA TRP A 162 9.79 -4.09 -24.74
C TRP A 162 8.87 -3.24 -25.62
N VAL A 163 9.41 -2.57 -26.64
CA VAL A 163 8.60 -1.81 -27.61
C VAL A 163 7.51 -2.66 -28.29
N PRO A 164 7.76 -3.94 -28.67
CA PRO A 164 6.71 -4.77 -29.24
C PRO A 164 5.48 -4.95 -28.34
N ASP A 165 5.66 -4.94 -27.01
CA ASP A 165 4.56 -5.11 -26.05
C ASP A 165 3.62 -3.89 -25.99
N LEU A 166 3.93 -2.78 -26.66
CA LEU A 166 3.03 -1.63 -26.78
C LEU A 166 1.76 -1.94 -27.56
N SER A 167 1.76 -2.99 -28.40
CA SER A 167 0.56 -3.45 -29.12
C SER A 167 -0.44 -4.19 -28.21
N LEU A 168 -0.04 -4.55 -26.98
CA LEU A 168 -0.91 -5.21 -26.02
C LEU A 168 -1.92 -4.22 -25.40
N PRO A 169 -3.05 -4.72 -24.87
CA PRO A 169 -4.01 -3.90 -24.13
C PRO A 169 -3.33 -3.10 -23.02
N VAL A 170 -3.81 -1.88 -22.76
CA VAL A 170 -3.18 -0.96 -21.80
C VAL A 170 -3.10 -1.59 -20.40
N GLN A 171 -4.08 -2.39 -20.01
CA GLN A 171 -4.17 -3.05 -18.70
C GLN A 171 -3.41 -4.37 -18.63
N HIS A 172 -2.79 -4.82 -19.72
CA HIS A 172 -1.96 -6.00 -19.72
C HIS A 172 -0.81 -5.87 -18.69
N PRO A 173 -0.48 -6.91 -17.90
CA PRO A 173 0.49 -6.85 -16.81
C PRO A 173 1.86 -6.29 -17.20
N ARG A 174 2.35 -6.61 -18.41
CA ARG A 174 3.60 -6.06 -18.96
C ARG A 174 3.56 -4.55 -19.16
N ARG A 175 2.45 -4.01 -19.68
CA ARG A 175 2.28 -2.57 -19.88
C ARG A 175 2.04 -1.85 -18.55
N ALA A 176 1.31 -2.48 -17.63
CA ALA A 176 1.15 -2.00 -16.26
C ALA A 176 2.51 -1.90 -15.55
N PHE A 177 3.39 -2.90 -15.71
CA PHE A 177 4.75 -2.88 -15.18
C PHE A 177 5.56 -1.70 -15.74
N MET A 178 5.56 -1.47 -17.06
CA MET A 178 6.30 -0.35 -17.66
C MET A 178 5.87 0.99 -17.06
N ARG A 179 4.55 1.24 -17.00
CA ARG A 179 3.99 2.46 -16.39
C ARG A 179 4.46 2.63 -14.96
N ARG A 180 4.41 1.55 -14.19
CA ARG A 180 4.71 1.60 -12.76
C ARG A 180 6.21 1.78 -12.50
N ALA A 181 7.05 1.10 -13.26
CA ALA A 181 8.49 1.26 -13.22
C ALA A 181 8.88 2.71 -13.53
N VAL A 182 8.36 3.27 -14.63
CA VAL A 182 8.58 4.67 -15.02
C VAL A 182 8.03 5.65 -13.96
N GLU A 183 6.85 5.39 -13.41
CA GLU A 183 6.29 6.19 -12.32
C GLU A 183 7.25 6.24 -11.11
N PHE A 184 7.81 5.10 -10.70
CA PHE A 184 8.77 5.05 -9.61
C PHE A 184 10.11 5.71 -9.95
N GLU A 185 10.61 5.55 -11.18
CA GLU A 185 11.82 6.23 -11.63
C GLU A 185 11.64 7.76 -11.62
N ILE A 186 10.46 8.26 -12.02
CA ILE A 186 10.13 9.69 -11.95
C ILE A 186 10.15 10.18 -10.50
N ARG A 187 9.62 9.41 -9.55
CA ARG A 187 9.65 9.76 -8.12
C ARG A 187 11.07 9.81 -7.55
N LEU A 188 11.99 8.98 -8.09
CA LEU A 188 13.40 8.96 -7.73
C LEU A 188 14.24 10.01 -8.48
N ALA A 189 13.67 10.67 -9.49
CA ALA A 189 14.30 11.68 -10.30
C ALA A 189 13.30 12.80 -10.66
N TYR A 190 13.15 13.09 -11.95
CA TYR A 190 12.17 14.05 -12.46
C TYR A 190 11.75 13.62 -13.88
N HIS A 191 10.55 14.04 -14.28
CA HIS A 191 9.87 13.59 -15.50
C HIS A 191 10.71 13.73 -16.77
N GLU A 192 11.30 14.91 -17.02
CA GLU A 192 12.12 15.15 -18.22
C GLU A 192 13.35 14.23 -18.33
N ARG A 193 13.96 13.85 -17.19
CA ARG A 193 15.12 12.96 -17.19
C ARG A 193 14.72 11.55 -17.63
N ILE A 194 13.64 11.03 -17.09
CA ILE A 194 13.16 9.68 -17.39
C ILE A 194 12.56 9.63 -18.79
N MET A 195 11.89 10.68 -19.25
CA MET A 195 11.42 10.77 -20.64
C MET A 195 12.56 10.56 -21.65
N LYS A 196 13.75 11.11 -21.38
CA LYS A 196 14.94 10.98 -22.22
C LYS A 196 15.58 9.58 -22.21
N THR A 197 15.30 8.74 -21.21
CA THR A 197 15.83 7.36 -21.17
C THR A 197 14.98 6.39 -22.01
N LEU A 198 13.75 6.78 -22.35
CA LEU A 198 12.80 5.97 -23.11
C LEU A 198 12.95 6.15 -24.63
N PRO A 199 12.72 5.10 -25.44
CA PRO A 199 12.60 5.21 -26.89
C PRO A 199 11.41 6.11 -27.30
N GLU A 200 11.50 6.73 -28.48
CA GLU A 200 10.48 7.66 -29.00
C GLU A 200 9.07 7.04 -29.03
N SER A 201 8.96 5.76 -29.40
CA SER A 201 7.67 5.03 -29.42
C SER A 201 7.01 4.90 -28.05
N MET A 202 7.77 4.98 -26.95
CA MET A 202 7.25 4.93 -25.57
C MET A 202 6.97 6.33 -24.98
N GLN A 203 7.49 7.39 -25.61
CA GLN A 203 7.28 8.77 -25.17
C GLN A 203 5.92 9.31 -25.62
N ALA A 204 5.36 8.75 -26.70
CA ALA A 204 4.11 9.21 -27.28
C ALA A 204 2.93 9.04 -26.27
N PRO A 205 1.99 10.02 -26.17
CA PRO A 205 0.91 9.97 -25.18
C PRO A 205 -0.02 8.75 -25.29
N ASP A 206 -0.20 8.24 -26.51
CA ASP A 206 -0.97 7.03 -26.84
C ASP A 206 -0.27 5.73 -26.42
N ALA A 207 1.05 5.77 -26.18
CA ALA A 207 1.79 4.64 -25.65
C ALA A 207 1.53 4.40 -24.16
N TYR A 208 0.85 5.31 -23.45
CA TYR A 208 0.52 5.24 -22.02
C TYR A 208 1.65 4.64 -21.16
N THR A 209 2.92 4.97 -21.45
CA THR A 209 4.08 4.43 -20.70
C THR A 209 4.60 5.47 -19.73
N ILE A 210 4.74 6.71 -20.20
CA ILE A 210 5.08 7.87 -19.39
C ILE A 210 3.94 8.89 -19.44
N PRO A 211 3.63 9.59 -18.33
CA PRO A 211 2.74 10.74 -18.36
C PRO A 211 3.15 11.76 -19.44
N GLY A 212 2.18 12.28 -20.21
CA GLY A 212 2.47 13.36 -21.18
C GLY A 212 2.89 14.70 -20.54
N ARG A 213 2.64 14.87 -19.24
CA ARG A 213 3.04 16.04 -18.45
C ARG A 213 3.75 15.62 -17.17
N ALA A 214 4.62 16.50 -16.67
CA ALA A 214 5.26 16.31 -15.38
C ALA A 214 4.23 16.24 -14.24
N PRO A 215 4.49 15.46 -13.17
CA PRO A 215 3.64 15.44 -11.99
C PRO A 215 3.52 16.82 -11.36
N GLY A 216 2.30 17.31 -11.15
CA GLY A 216 2.05 18.64 -10.62
C GLY A 216 0.59 18.82 -10.18
N PRO A 217 0.28 19.99 -9.56
CA PRO A 217 -1.07 20.33 -9.17
C PRO A 217 -1.95 20.60 -10.40
N ALA A 218 -3.23 20.29 -10.28
CA ALA A 218 -4.26 20.64 -11.24
C ALA A 218 -5.35 21.43 -10.52
N TYR A 219 -5.18 22.77 -10.49
CA TYR A 219 -6.15 23.64 -9.85
C TYR A 219 -7.29 23.95 -10.81
N GLU A 220 -8.48 23.43 -10.53
CA GLU A 220 -9.64 23.52 -11.43
C GLU A 220 -10.18 24.95 -11.56
N TYR A 221 -9.99 25.77 -10.54
CA TYR A 221 -10.47 27.15 -10.47
C TYR A 221 -9.41 28.17 -10.89
N GLU A 222 -8.31 27.73 -11.54
CA GLU A 222 -7.34 28.66 -12.12
C GLU A 222 -7.90 29.35 -13.37
N ASP A 223 -8.72 28.63 -14.14
CA ASP A 223 -9.32 29.13 -15.38
C ASP A 223 -10.46 30.13 -15.08
N PRO A 224 -10.40 31.37 -15.59
CA PRO A 224 -11.48 32.35 -15.47
C PRO A 224 -12.81 31.91 -16.09
N SER A 225 -12.82 30.90 -16.98
CA SER A 225 -14.06 30.39 -17.56
C SER A 225 -14.89 29.52 -16.60
N ASN A 226 -14.33 29.13 -15.44
CA ASN A 226 -15.02 28.31 -14.47
C ASN A 226 -16.11 29.14 -13.74
N PRO A 227 -17.38 28.69 -13.67
CA PRO A 227 -18.45 29.41 -12.97
C PRO A 227 -18.15 29.76 -11.51
N HIS A 228 -17.29 28.98 -10.86
CA HIS A 228 -16.92 29.16 -9.46
C HIS A 228 -15.55 29.84 -9.28
N HIS A 229 -14.96 30.40 -10.35
CA HIS A 229 -13.66 31.06 -10.30
C HIS A 229 -13.61 32.19 -9.26
N ASP A 230 -14.57 33.11 -9.29
CA ASP A 230 -14.59 34.27 -8.40
C ASP A 230 -14.74 33.87 -6.92
N ALA A 231 -15.59 32.88 -6.66
CA ALA A 231 -15.75 32.27 -5.35
C ALA A 231 -14.43 31.68 -4.84
N ALA A 232 -13.73 30.94 -5.71
CA ALA A 232 -12.43 30.35 -5.39
C ALA A 232 -11.33 31.39 -5.17
N GLN A 233 -11.28 32.45 -5.99
CA GLN A 233 -10.33 33.54 -5.80
C GLN A 233 -10.56 34.28 -4.47
N SER A 234 -11.81 34.49 -4.07
CA SER A 234 -12.11 35.09 -2.76
C SER A 234 -11.52 34.26 -1.61
N VAL A 235 -11.78 32.95 -1.60
CA VAL A 235 -11.21 32.03 -0.60
C VAL A 235 -9.68 31.98 -0.66
N LEU A 236 -9.11 31.93 -1.86
CA LEU A 236 -7.68 31.89 -2.07
C LEU A 236 -6.98 33.16 -1.54
N ASN A 237 -7.62 34.32 -1.71
CA ASN A 237 -7.11 35.60 -1.21
C ASN A 237 -7.12 35.65 0.33
N LEU A 238 -8.11 35.05 1.00
CA LEU A 238 -8.12 34.90 2.46
C LEU A 238 -6.94 34.04 2.94
N PHE A 239 -6.65 32.94 2.24
CA PHE A 239 -5.50 32.09 2.55
C PHE A 239 -4.15 32.79 2.30
N ARG A 240 -4.01 33.52 1.18
CA ARG A 240 -2.82 34.34 0.88
C ARG A 240 -2.63 35.45 1.91
N GLY A 241 -3.73 36.10 2.31
CA GLY A 241 -3.80 37.10 3.37
C GLY A 241 -3.62 36.54 4.78
N ARG A 242 -3.44 35.23 4.93
CA ARG A 242 -3.21 34.56 6.20
C ARG A 242 -4.33 34.80 7.23
N ALA A 243 -5.58 34.94 6.78
CA ALA A 243 -6.75 35.08 7.64
C ALA A 243 -6.87 33.92 8.64
N LYS A 244 -7.52 34.15 9.79
CA LYS A 244 -7.77 33.10 10.80
C LYS A 244 -8.80 32.11 10.28
N ALA A 245 -8.77 30.88 10.80
CA ALA A 245 -9.71 29.85 10.39
C ALA A 245 -11.18 30.28 10.63
N GLU A 246 -11.47 30.97 11.74
CA GLU A 246 -12.82 31.47 12.05
C GLU A 246 -13.32 32.49 11.02
N ASP A 247 -12.46 33.42 10.60
CA ASP A 247 -12.80 34.44 9.58
C ASP A 247 -13.12 33.79 8.23
N VAL A 248 -12.34 32.75 7.87
CA VAL A 248 -12.59 31.98 6.64
C VAL A 248 -13.94 31.27 6.76
N ILE A 249 -14.23 30.62 7.88
CA ILE A 249 -15.51 29.94 8.12
C ILE A 249 -16.69 30.92 7.95
N ALA A 250 -16.63 32.11 8.56
CA ALA A 250 -17.68 33.12 8.44
C ALA A 250 -17.87 33.62 6.98
N HIS A 251 -16.79 33.74 6.23
CA HIS A 251 -16.88 34.06 4.80
C HIS A 251 -17.53 32.92 4.00
N LEU A 252 -17.26 31.66 4.34
CA LEU A 252 -17.89 30.51 3.67
C LEU A 252 -19.40 30.47 3.89
N ASP A 253 -19.90 30.88 5.06
CA ASP A 253 -21.35 30.99 5.31
C ASP A 253 -22.02 32.02 4.40
N THR A 254 -21.33 33.15 4.18
CA THR A 254 -21.80 34.20 3.27
C THR A 254 -21.77 33.73 1.81
N LEU A 255 -20.72 33.00 1.43
CA LEU A 255 -20.56 32.43 0.10
C LEU A 255 -21.63 31.35 -0.17
N LYS A 256 -21.94 30.53 0.83
CA LYS A 256 -23.00 29.52 0.77
C LYS A 256 -24.36 30.14 0.47
N GLY A 257 -24.76 31.17 1.22
CA GLY A 257 -26.02 31.86 0.95
C GLY A 257 -26.09 32.50 -0.44
N SER A 258 -24.95 32.95 -0.98
CA SER A 258 -24.88 33.51 -2.33
C SER A 258 -25.04 32.43 -3.41
N LEU A 259 -24.40 31.27 -3.24
CA LEU A 259 -24.47 30.15 -4.19
C LEU A 259 -25.82 29.42 -4.14
N GLU A 260 -26.45 29.31 -2.98
CA GLU A 260 -27.81 28.75 -2.85
C GLU A 260 -28.86 29.59 -3.59
N SER A 261 -28.65 30.91 -3.68
CA SER A 261 -29.54 31.82 -4.41
C SER A 261 -29.40 31.76 -5.94
N ALA A 262 -28.38 31.06 -6.46
CA ALA A 262 -28.02 31.04 -7.88
C ALA A 262 -28.64 29.87 -8.70
N GLU A 263 -29.50 29.04 -8.10
CA GLU A 263 -30.33 28.02 -8.76
C GLU A 263 -29.63 27.00 -9.71
N ASP A 264 -28.37 26.66 -9.48
CA ASP A 264 -27.76 25.47 -10.12
C ASP A 264 -27.96 24.24 -9.23
N GLY A 265 -28.61 23.20 -9.76
CA GLY A 265 -28.92 21.92 -9.09
C GLY A 265 -27.71 21.08 -8.64
N SER A 266 -26.56 21.69 -8.44
CA SER A 266 -25.36 21.11 -7.82
C SER A 266 -25.44 21.19 -6.29
N ASN A 267 -24.88 20.21 -5.60
CA ASN A 267 -24.78 20.24 -4.15
C ASN A 267 -23.81 21.37 -3.74
N VAL A 268 -24.36 22.54 -3.37
CA VAL A 268 -23.61 23.76 -3.02
C VAL A 268 -22.55 23.48 -1.95
N ASP A 269 -22.89 22.63 -0.97
CA ASP A 269 -21.96 22.23 0.09
C ASP A 269 -20.76 21.42 -0.44
N SER A 270 -20.98 20.54 -1.42
CA SER A 270 -19.89 19.79 -2.08
C SER A 270 -18.99 20.73 -2.88
N THR A 271 -19.58 21.69 -3.61
CA THR A 271 -18.85 22.70 -4.37
C THR A 271 -17.97 23.57 -3.46
N ILE A 272 -18.51 24.04 -2.34
CA ILE A 272 -17.74 24.83 -1.36
C ILE A 272 -16.60 24.02 -0.78
N ARG A 273 -16.84 22.76 -0.40
CA ARG A 273 -15.78 21.86 0.08
C ARG A 273 -14.68 21.70 -0.96
N SER A 274 -15.03 21.50 -2.23
CA SER A 274 -14.07 21.41 -3.32
C SER A 274 -13.24 22.68 -3.47
N ILE A 275 -13.89 23.85 -3.52
CA ILE A 275 -13.21 25.15 -3.63
C ILE A 275 -12.21 25.34 -2.49
N VAL A 276 -12.63 25.09 -1.25
CA VAL A 276 -11.77 25.31 -0.07
C VAL A 276 -10.59 24.35 -0.06
N VAL A 277 -10.83 23.05 -0.29
CA VAL A 277 -9.77 22.03 -0.28
C VAL A 277 -8.78 22.28 -1.41
N GLN A 278 -9.24 22.50 -2.64
CA GLN A 278 -8.35 22.78 -3.76
C GLN A 278 -7.55 24.07 -3.55
N SER A 279 -8.17 25.13 -3.02
CA SER A 279 -7.47 26.40 -2.76
C SER A 279 -6.44 26.27 -1.63
N LEU A 280 -6.74 25.49 -0.59
CA LEU A 280 -5.79 25.18 0.48
C LEU A 280 -4.60 24.36 -0.03
N LEU A 281 -4.85 23.35 -0.88
CA LEU A 281 -3.79 22.56 -1.49
C LEU A 281 -2.96 23.40 -2.47
N HIS A 282 -3.57 24.35 -3.18
CA HIS A 282 -2.88 25.26 -4.08
C HIS A 282 -1.84 26.11 -3.34
N ILE A 283 -2.19 26.73 -2.20
CA ILE A 283 -1.21 27.50 -1.41
C ILE A 283 -0.09 26.62 -0.81
N GLY A 284 -0.39 25.34 -0.56
CA GLY A 284 0.54 24.35 0.00
C GLY A 284 1.37 23.61 -1.05
N SER A 285 1.10 23.81 -2.35
CA SER A 285 1.58 22.93 -3.43
C SER A 285 3.09 23.01 -3.69
N ARG A 286 3.78 24.05 -3.21
CA ARG A 286 5.20 24.30 -3.48
C ARG A 286 6.13 23.23 -2.92
N SER A 287 5.86 22.74 -1.71
CA SER A 287 6.62 21.65 -1.11
C SER A 287 5.81 20.97 -0.01
N PHE A 288 6.24 19.78 0.39
CA PHE A 288 5.61 19.04 1.48
C PHE A 288 5.50 19.84 2.78
N SER A 289 6.52 20.63 3.13
CA SER A 289 6.48 21.50 4.31
C SER A 289 5.44 22.62 4.18
N HIS A 290 5.26 23.21 2.99
CA HIS A 290 4.21 24.22 2.77
C HIS A 290 2.82 23.59 2.93
N PHE A 291 2.62 22.38 2.39
CA PHE A 291 1.40 21.62 2.57
C PHE A 291 1.10 21.36 4.06
N LEU A 292 2.06 20.85 4.83
CA LEU A 292 1.85 20.60 6.27
C LEU A 292 1.52 21.88 7.03
N ASN A 293 2.27 22.96 6.80
CA ASN A 293 2.03 24.25 7.45
C ASN A 293 0.63 24.79 7.12
N ALA A 294 0.16 24.62 5.88
CA ALA A 294 -1.18 25.04 5.48
C ALA A 294 -2.26 24.20 6.17
N VAL A 295 -2.12 22.88 6.21
CA VAL A 295 -3.08 21.98 6.87
C VAL A 295 -3.15 22.22 8.37
N GLU A 296 -2.01 22.38 9.05
CA GLU A 296 -1.97 22.61 10.50
C GLU A 296 -2.61 23.96 10.88
N ARG A 297 -2.38 24.99 10.06
CA ARG A 297 -2.97 26.31 10.26
C ARG A 297 -4.49 26.33 10.13
N TYR A 298 -5.02 25.57 9.17
CA TYR A 298 -6.45 25.53 8.85
C TYR A 298 -7.14 24.25 9.33
N LEU A 299 -6.58 23.58 10.35
CA LEU A 299 -7.10 22.33 10.90
C LEU A 299 -8.55 22.45 11.39
N VAL A 300 -8.87 23.56 12.08
CA VAL A 300 -10.23 23.83 12.60
C VAL A 300 -11.24 23.94 11.46
N LEU A 301 -10.86 24.65 10.38
CA LEU A 301 -11.67 24.78 9.17
C LEU A 301 -11.89 23.41 8.51
N LEU A 302 -10.84 22.61 8.33
CA LEU A 302 -10.96 21.28 7.72
C LEU A 302 -11.84 20.33 8.53
N ARG A 303 -11.77 20.39 9.87
CA ARG A 303 -12.66 19.61 10.75
C ARG A 303 -14.10 20.06 10.65
N ASN A 304 -14.35 21.37 10.60
CA ASN A 304 -15.69 21.92 10.41
C ASN A 304 -16.30 21.43 9.08
N LEU A 305 -15.52 21.51 7.99
CA LEU A 305 -15.95 20.99 6.68
C LEU A 305 -16.22 19.48 6.71
N ALA A 306 -15.36 18.69 7.34
CA ALA A 306 -15.55 17.25 7.47
C ALA A 306 -16.76 16.86 8.34
N SER A 307 -17.22 17.75 9.22
CA SER A 307 -18.43 17.54 10.02
C SER A 307 -19.73 17.82 9.25
N GLY A 308 -19.67 18.34 8.02
CA GLY A 308 -20.86 18.62 7.19
C GLY A 308 -21.29 20.09 7.17
N GLY A 309 -20.48 21.01 7.70
CA GLY A 309 -20.74 22.46 7.65
C GLY A 309 -20.90 23.13 9.02
N THR A 310 -21.09 24.45 8.99
CA THR A 310 -21.00 25.41 10.10
C THR A 310 -22.09 25.35 11.16
N SER A 311 -23.11 24.52 10.97
CA SER A 311 -24.07 24.21 12.02
C SER A 311 -23.41 23.33 13.08
N THR A 312 -22.97 23.97 14.17
CA THR A 312 -22.32 23.36 15.33
C THR A 312 -23.27 22.42 16.09
N SER A 313 -23.58 21.23 15.57
CA SER A 313 -24.12 20.08 16.34
C SER A 313 -24.57 18.88 15.48
N GLY A 314 -23.84 18.52 14.42
CA GLY A 314 -24.13 17.32 13.61
C GLY A 314 -23.05 16.23 13.77
N PRO A 315 -23.39 14.93 13.77
CA PRO A 315 -22.39 13.89 13.55
C PRO A 315 -21.75 14.08 12.16
N ALA A 316 -20.46 13.73 12.03
CA ALA A 316 -19.72 13.96 10.80
C ALA A 316 -20.40 13.32 9.58
N SER A 317 -20.64 14.11 8.53
CA SER A 317 -21.24 13.62 7.29
C SER A 317 -20.23 12.78 6.49
N PRO A 318 -20.52 11.49 6.21
CA PRO A 318 -19.66 10.66 5.36
C PRO A 318 -19.47 11.25 3.95
N GLU A 319 -20.50 11.93 3.43
CA GLU A 319 -20.46 12.63 2.14
C GLU A 319 -19.43 13.76 2.14
N ALA A 320 -19.39 14.56 3.22
CA ALA A 320 -18.45 15.66 3.33
C ALA A 320 -16.98 15.21 3.34
N LYS A 321 -16.69 14.09 4.01
CA LYS A 321 -15.35 13.49 3.99
C LYS A 321 -15.00 12.91 2.61
N ALA A 322 -15.97 12.29 1.93
CA ALA A 322 -15.78 11.80 0.57
C ALA A 322 -15.52 12.95 -0.42
N ASP A 323 -16.18 14.09 -0.28
CA ASP A 323 -15.92 15.29 -1.07
C ASP A 323 -14.52 15.84 -0.84
N ILE A 324 -14.05 15.90 0.41
CA ILE A 324 -12.68 16.33 0.74
C ILE A 324 -11.65 15.43 0.06
N LEU A 325 -11.84 14.10 0.13
CA LEU A 325 -10.96 13.13 -0.53
C LEU A 325 -10.99 13.30 -2.05
N THR A 326 -12.18 13.49 -2.64
CA THR A 326 -12.36 13.68 -4.09
C THR A 326 -11.72 14.96 -4.59
N ALA A 327 -11.88 16.08 -3.86
CA ALA A 327 -11.26 17.35 -4.18
C ALA A 327 -9.73 17.26 -4.09
N ALA A 328 -9.20 16.61 -3.05
CA ALA A 328 -7.76 16.40 -2.91
C ALA A 328 -7.18 15.51 -4.00
N ALA A 329 -7.89 14.46 -4.39
CA ALA A 329 -7.47 13.56 -5.44
C ALA A 329 -7.55 14.20 -6.83
N SER A 330 -8.57 15.02 -7.09
CA SER A 330 -8.73 15.80 -8.33
C SER A 330 -7.62 16.83 -8.49
N PHE A 331 -7.27 17.53 -7.39
CA PHE A 331 -6.16 18.49 -7.38
C PHE A 331 -4.81 17.83 -7.69
N TRP A 332 -4.57 16.62 -7.18
CA TRP A 332 -3.35 15.86 -7.42
C TRP A 332 -3.50 14.76 -8.49
N LYS A 333 -4.45 14.88 -9.43
CA LYS A 333 -4.75 13.83 -10.42
C LYS A 333 -3.56 13.43 -11.31
N HIS A 334 -2.57 14.31 -11.46
CA HIS A 334 -1.32 14.04 -12.21
C HIS A 334 -0.16 13.59 -11.31
N ASN A 335 -0.36 13.49 -10.00
CA ASN A 335 0.63 13.08 -9.03
C ASN A 335 0.02 12.11 -8.00
N ARG A 336 -0.04 10.82 -8.38
CA ARG A 336 -0.56 9.73 -7.54
C ARG A 336 0.15 9.62 -6.19
N GLN A 337 1.46 9.92 -6.14
CA GLN A 337 2.20 9.92 -4.87
C GLN A 337 1.64 10.96 -3.89
N MET A 338 1.37 12.17 -4.38
CA MET A 338 0.81 13.24 -3.53
C MET A 338 -0.59 12.93 -3.06
N VAL A 339 -1.43 12.25 -3.85
CA VAL A 339 -2.76 11.78 -3.38
C VAL A 339 -2.61 10.90 -2.14
N GLY A 340 -1.76 9.87 -2.20
CA GLY A 340 -1.53 8.97 -1.07
C GLY A 340 -0.94 9.67 0.16
N ILE A 341 -0.01 10.62 -0.05
CA ILE A 341 0.57 11.42 1.04
C ILE A 341 -0.48 12.32 1.69
N VAL A 342 -1.30 13.01 0.90
CA VAL A 342 -2.36 13.88 1.42
C VAL A 342 -3.37 13.05 2.21
N PHE A 343 -3.78 11.89 1.71
CA PHE A 343 -4.69 10.99 2.41
C PHE A 343 -4.11 10.50 3.74
N ASP A 344 -2.83 10.11 3.80
CA ASP A 344 -2.16 9.77 5.07
C ASP A 344 -2.21 10.93 6.06
N LYS A 345 -1.98 12.18 5.60
CA LYS A 345 -2.03 13.35 6.48
C LYS A 345 -3.44 13.68 6.93
N LEU A 346 -4.43 13.61 6.06
CA LEU A 346 -5.84 13.80 6.44
C LEU A 346 -6.26 12.77 7.51
N MET A 347 -5.82 11.52 7.38
CA MET A 347 -6.02 10.50 8.43
C MET A 347 -5.24 10.84 9.70
N GLN A 348 -3.95 11.21 9.60
CA GLN A 348 -3.10 11.54 10.73
C GLN A 348 -3.68 12.68 11.59
N TYR A 349 -4.27 13.70 10.96
CA TYR A 349 -4.89 14.84 11.62
C TYR A 349 -6.36 14.60 12.06
N GLN A 350 -6.89 13.39 11.83
CA GLN A 350 -8.27 12.99 12.13
C GLN A 350 -9.31 13.88 11.43
N ILE A 351 -9.02 14.27 10.19
CA ILE A 351 -9.99 14.95 9.32
C ILE A 351 -10.88 13.89 8.65
N VAL A 352 -10.27 12.79 8.24
CA VAL A 352 -10.94 11.60 7.70
C VAL A 352 -10.50 10.37 8.47
N ASP A 353 -11.35 9.35 8.52
CA ASP A 353 -11.02 8.08 9.14
C ASP A 353 -10.57 7.05 8.09
N PRO A 354 -9.80 6.02 8.47
CA PRO A 354 -9.41 4.93 7.58
C PRO A 354 -10.60 4.30 6.84
N THR A 355 -11.75 4.20 7.52
CA THR A 355 -13.00 3.67 6.97
C THR A 355 -13.57 4.53 5.84
N ASP A 356 -13.27 5.82 5.83
CA ASP A 356 -13.72 6.76 4.80
C ASP A 356 -12.82 6.67 3.57
N VAL A 357 -11.50 6.53 3.77
CA VAL A 357 -10.55 6.27 2.68
C VAL A 357 -10.83 4.93 2.00
N VAL A 358 -11.15 3.88 2.76
CA VAL A 358 -11.56 2.58 2.20
C VAL A 358 -12.82 2.75 1.35
N ALA A 359 -13.87 3.37 1.88
CA ALA A 359 -15.12 3.58 1.14
C ALA A 359 -14.88 4.40 -0.14
N TRP A 360 -14.11 5.49 -0.04
CA TRP A 360 -13.76 6.33 -1.18
C TRP A 360 -12.97 5.55 -2.24
N THR A 361 -12.07 4.65 -1.85
CA THR A 361 -11.25 3.89 -2.79
C THR A 361 -12.08 2.93 -3.65
N PHE A 362 -13.10 2.29 -3.08
CA PHE A 362 -14.03 1.44 -3.84
C PHE A 362 -15.05 2.25 -4.66
N LEU A 363 -15.48 3.43 -4.19
CA LEU A 363 -16.47 4.26 -4.90
C LEU A 363 -15.87 5.12 -6.02
N ASN A 364 -14.70 5.71 -5.77
CA ASN A 364 -14.05 6.70 -6.63
C ASN A 364 -12.70 6.23 -7.19
N GLY A 365 -12.31 4.96 -6.97
CA GLY A 365 -11.14 4.35 -7.63
C GLY A 365 -11.20 4.42 -9.16
N VAL A 366 -12.40 4.62 -9.72
CA VAL A 366 -12.67 4.72 -11.16
C VAL A 366 -12.44 6.13 -11.72
N THR A 367 -12.34 7.18 -10.87
CA THR A 367 -12.28 8.59 -11.32
C THR A 367 -10.89 9.23 -11.22
N VAL A 368 -9.94 8.62 -10.50
CA VAL A 368 -8.63 9.24 -10.21
C VAL A 368 -7.46 8.48 -10.85
N GLY A 369 -7.02 8.95 -12.01
CA GLY A 369 -5.81 8.44 -12.68
C GLY A 369 -5.78 8.74 -14.18
N GLN A 370 -4.65 8.47 -14.84
CA GLN A 370 -4.51 8.63 -16.29
C GLN A 370 -5.40 7.70 -17.13
N LEU A 371 -5.91 6.63 -16.51
CA LEU A 371 -6.74 5.60 -17.13
C LEU A 371 -8.14 5.54 -16.51
N ALA A 372 -8.48 6.52 -15.66
CA ALA A 372 -9.80 6.67 -15.08
C ALA A 372 -10.76 7.16 -16.18
N GLU A 373 -11.72 6.31 -16.54
CA GLU A 373 -12.78 6.66 -17.47
C GLU A 373 -14.12 6.55 -16.73
N LEU A 374 -14.88 7.66 -16.68
CA LEU A 374 -16.20 7.69 -16.05
C LEU A 374 -17.12 6.61 -16.65
N GLY A 375 -17.87 5.93 -15.79
CA GLY A 375 -18.91 4.96 -16.21
C GLY A 375 -18.42 3.54 -16.51
N LYS A 376 -17.16 3.21 -16.21
CA LYS A 376 -16.58 1.89 -16.46
C LYS A 376 -16.56 1.02 -15.18
N PRO A 377 -16.37 -0.31 -15.30
CA PRO A 377 -16.45 -1.21 -14.14
C PRO A 377 -15.42 -0.86 -13.06
N MET A 378 -15.77 -1.09 -11.80
CA MET A 378 -14.86 -0.89 -10.67
C MET A 378 -13.60 -1.76 -10.84
N ASN A 379 -12.43 -1.13 -10.82
CA ASN A 379 -11.14 -1.85 -10.83
C ASN A 379 -10.28 -1.39 -9.66
N LEU A 380 -9.58 -2.35 -9.05
CA LEU A 380 -8.53 -2.05 -8.09
C LEU A 380 -7.20 -2.24 -8.79
N SER A 381 -6.51 -1.15 -9.12
CA SER A 381 -5.12 -1.21 -9.55
C SER A 381 -4.17 -1.18 -8.36
N ALA A 382 -2.88 -1.35 -8.62
CA ALA A 382 -1.82 -1.20 -7.62
C ALA A 382 -1.89 0.12 -6.80
N PHE A 383 -2.45 1.19 -7.34
CA PHE A 383 -2.58 2.47 -6.60
C PHE A 383 -3.74 2.46 -5.61
N GLU A 384 -4.92 1.99 -6.01
CA GLU A 384 -6.06 1.84 -5.10
C GLU A 384 -5.66 0.89 -3.97
N TRP A 385 -4.90 -0.16 -4.29
CA TRP A 385 -4.29 -1.02 -3.29
C TRP A 385 -3.35 -0.29 -2.33
N ASP A 386 -2.49 0.62 -2.80
CA ASP A 386 -1.62 1.42 -1.92
C ASP A 386 -2.44 2.30 -0.96
N LEU A 387 -3.56 2.87 -1.42
CA LEU A 387 -4.47 3.66 -0.58
C LEU A 387 -5.17 2.79 0.48
N LEU A 388 -5.68 1.62 0.07
CA LEU A 388 -6.30 0.66 0.99
C LEU A 388 -5.30 0.17 2.04
N ARG A 389 -4.09 -0.22 1.61
CA ARG A 389 -3.02 -0.65 2.51
C ARG A 389 -2.68 0.46 3.50
N GLY A 390 -2.51 1.70 3.01
CA GLY A 390 -2.24 2.86 3.86
C GLY A 390 -3.31 3.08 4.93
N ALA A 391 -4.59 2.96 4.58
CA ALA A 391 -5.70 3.09 5.54
C ALA A 391 -5.73 1.95 6.56
N LEU A 392 -5.62 0.69 6.11
CA LEU A 392 -5.66 -0.49 6.96
C LEU A 392 -4.47 -0.54 7.93
N ASP A 393 -3.26 -0.28 7.44
CA ASP A 393 -2.06 -0.24 8.27
C ASP A 393 -2.13 0.88 9.30
N LYS A 394 -2.75 2.03 8.96
CA LYS A 394 -3.02 3.11 9.91
C LYS A 394 -3.96 2.67 11.03
N ALA A 395 -5.08 2.04 10.67
CA ALA A 395 -6.06 1.53 11.65
C ALA A 395 -5.43 0.47 12.57
N ASN A 396 -4.69 -0.48 12.00
CA ASN A 396 -3.96 -1.52 12.74
C ASN A 396 -2.89 -0.91 13.65
N GLY A 397 -2.10 0.03 13.14
CA GLY A 397 -1.05 0.72 13.88
C GLY A 397 -1.58 1.53 15.06
N ARG A 398 -2.74 2.19 14.92
CA ARG A 398 -3.44 2.89 16.01
C ARG A 398 -3.84 1.92 17.13
N VAL A 399 -4.42 0.77 16.78
CA VAL A 399 -4.80 -0.26 17.76
C VAL A 399 -3.58 -0.85 18.45
N THR A 400 -2.53 -1.20 17.70
CA THR A 400 -1.29 -1.74 18.29
C THR A 400 -0.64 -0.74 19.26
N SER A 401 -0.61 0.54 18.90
CA SER A 401 -0.07 1.61 19.77
C SER A 401 -0.92 1.79 21.03
N ALA A 402 -2.25 1.79 20.90
CA ALA A 402 -3.17 1.88 22.04
C ALA A 402 -3.06 0.66 22.97
N ARG A 403 -2.93 -0.57 22.42
CA ARG A 403 -2.71 -1.79 23.19
C ARG A 403 -1.42 -1.73 24.00
N ARG A 404 -0.31 -1.27 23.39
CA ARG A 404 0.96 -1.06 24.09
C ARG A 404 0.82 -0.06 25.23
N LYS A 405 0.16 1.07 24.98
CA LYS A 405 -0.10 2.10 26.02
C LYS A 405 -0.92 1.54 27.19
N VAL A 406 -1.99 0.78 26.91
CA VAL A 406 -2.79 0.12 27.95
C VAL A 406 -1.94 -0.89 28.74
N ALA A 407 -1.10 -1.68 28.07
CA ALA A 407 -0.23 -2.64 28.75
C ALA A 407 0.77 -1.97 29.69
N THR A 408 1.37 -0.85 29.27
CA THR A 408 2.25 -0.04 30.13
C THR A 408 1.49 0.53 31.33
N LEU A 409 0.34 1.16 31.11
CA LEU A 409 -0.46 1.74 32.19
C LEU A 409 -0.98 0.69 33.19
N LYS A 410 -1.33 -0.51 32.72
CA LYS A 410 -1.70 -1.62 33.60
C LYS A 410 -0.52 -2.04 34.47
N LYS A 411 0.65 -2.21 33.88
CA LYS A 411 1.87 -2.56 34.63
C LYS A 411 2.19 -1.50 35.69
N GLU A 412 2.09 -0.22 35.35
CA GLU A 412 2.31 0.89 36.30
C GLU A 412 1.26 0.89 37.43
N ASP A 413 -0.01 0.59 37.12
CA ASP A 413 -1.08 0.47 38.11
C ASP A 413 -0.83 -0.71 39.06
N ASP A 414 -0.45 -1.87 38.52
CA ASP A 414 -0.12 -3.06 39.28
C ASP A 414 1.11 -2.84 40.17
N ASP A 415 2.17 -2.21 39.65
CA ASP A 415 3.37 -1.84 40.40
C ASP A 415 3.04 -0.83 41.51
N ALA A 416 2.14 0.13 41.27
CA ALA A 416 1.70 1.09 42.26
C ALA A 416 0.89 0.43 43.38
N ARG A 417 -0.05 -0.47 43.02
CA ARG A 417 -0.81 -1.27 43.99
C ARG A 417 0.10 -2.16 44.83
N ALA A 418 1.09 -2.80 44.20
CA ALA A 418 2.08 -3.62 44.91
C ALA A 418 2.93 -2.80 45.89
N ARG A 419 3.33 -1.56 45.52
CA ARG A 419 4.05 -0.65 46.44
C ARG A 419 3.19 -0.19 47.61
N VAL A 420 1.91 0.10 47.39
CA VAL A 420 0.99 0.45 48.48
C VAL A 420 0.82 -0.73 49.43
N LYS A 421 0.66 -1.95 48.90
CA LYS A 421 0.59 -3.16 49.69
C LYS A 421 1.86 -3.42 50.50
N ALA A 422 3.04 -3.30 49.87
CA ALA A 422 4.33 -3.47 50.55
C ALA A 422 4.56 -2.43 51.67
N ARG A 423 4.15 -1.16 51.45
CA ARG A 423 4.22 -0.13 52.49
C ARG A 423 3.25 -0.38 53.64
N ALA A 424 2.06 -0.88 53.33
CA ALA A 424 1.07 -1.24 54.36
C ALA A 424 1.60 -2.39 55.24
N ASP A 425 2.26 -3.39 54.63
CA ASP A 425 2.89 -4.51 55.34
C ASP A 425 4.08 -4.05 56.21
N GLU A 426 4.91 -3.09 55.76
CA GLU A 426 6.01 -2.50 56.56
C GLU A 426 5.50 -1.68 57.77
N THR A 427 4.35 -1.02 57.67
CA THR A 427 3.76 -0.26 58.80
C THR A 427 3.08 -1.11 59.87
N MET A 428 2.83 -2.40 59.61
CA MET A 428 2.21 -3.30 60.62
C MET A 428 3.22 -3.96 61.58
N GLU A 429 4.53 -3.78 61.41
CA GLU A 429 5.55 -4.40 62.27
C GLU A 429 5.92 -3.60 63.55
N VAL A 430 5.24 -2.48 63.87
CA VAL A 430 5.56 -1.64 65.05
C VAL A 430 4.32 -1.20 65.84
N ASP A 431 3.59 -2.13 66.48
CA ASP A 431 3.08 -2.08 67.87
C ASP A 431 2.03 -3.20 68.13
N PRO A 432 2.09 -3.96 69.25
CA PRO A 432 1.10 -4.99 69.55
C PRO A 432 0.06 -4.48 70.56
N GLU A 433 -1.01 -3.83 70.09
CA GLU A 433 -2.26 -3.75 70.85
C GLU A 433 -3.47 -4.04 69.94
N PRO A 434 -4.39 -4.94 70.35
CA PRO A 434 -5.54 -5.30 69.53
C PRO A 434 -6.64 -4.26 69.75
N LYS A 435 -6.89 -3.43 68.74
CA LYS A 435 -8.18 -2.75 68.59
C LYS A 435 -8.85 -3.28 67.34
N ASP A 436 -10.04 -3.85 67.56
CA ASP A 436 -11.00 -4.21 66.54
C ASP A 436 -11.33 -2.99 65.64
N ASP A 437 -11.73 -3.35 64.41
CA ASP A 437 -12.37 -2.55 63.37
C ASP A 437 -11.51 -2.02 62.21
N GLU A 438 -12.01 -2.37 61.02
CA GLU A 438 -11.64 -1.97 59.65
C GLU A 438 -10.37 -2.60 59.06
N VAL A 439 -10.57 -3.76 58.41
CA VAL A 439 -9.84 -4.12 57.19
C VAL A 439 -9.78 -2.86 56.32
N PRO A 440 -8.61 -2.34 55.92
CA PRO A 440 -8.56 -1.27 54.94
C PRO A 440 -9.21 -1.83 53.69
N LYS A 441 -10.45 -1.41 53.38
CA LYS A 441 -11.04 -1.62 52.07
C LYS A 441 -9.98 -1.16 51.09
N GLU A 442 -9.48 -2.06 50.27
CA GLU A 442 -8.64 -1.75 49.12
C GLU A 442 -9.34 -0.60 48.40
N ALA A 443 -8.88 0.63 48.63
CA ALA A 443 -9.41 1.76 47.91
C ALA A 443 -9.09 1.44 46.44
N PRO A 444 -10.09 1.34 45.55
CA PRO A 444 -9.78 1.24 44.15
C PRO A 444 -9.07 2.54 43.82
N MET A 445 -7.75 2.49 43.67
CA MET A 445 -7.03 3.50 42.92
C MET A 445 -7.54 3.37 41.48
N ASP A 446 -8.66 4.02 41.23
CA ASP A 446 -9.36 3.97 39.96
C ASP A 446 -8.58 4.88 39.02
N ASN A 447 -7.58 4.33 38.34
CA ASN A 447 -6.64 5.11 37.55
C ASN A 447 -7.38 5.72 36.34
N PRO A 448 -7.65 7.04 36.35
CA PRO A 448 -8.48 7.67 35.32
C PRO A 448 -7.79 7.65 33.95
N ALA A 449 -6.45 7.62 33.92
CA ALA A 449 -5.68 7.49 32.70
C ALA A 449 -5.82 6.09 32.09
N LEU A 450 -5.83 5.04 32.92
CA LEU A 450 -6.07 3.67 32.46
C LEU A 450 -7.49 3.51 31.91
N ASN A 451 -8.50 4.02 32.61
CA ASN A 451 -9.90 3.98 32.15
C ASN A 451 -10.08 4.74 30.83
N THR A 452 -9.43 5.90 30.66
CA THR A 452 -9.42 6.65 29.40
C THR A 452 -8.73 5.86 28.28
N ALA A 453 -7.60 5.22 28.56
CA ALA A 453 -6.88 4.41 27.59
C ALA A 453 -7.66 3.16 27.16
N LEU A 454 -8.40 2.52 28.07
CA LEU A 454 -9.28 1.39 27.77
C LEU A 454 -10.46 1.80 26.87
N LYS A 455 -11.10 2.93 27.15
CA LYS A 455 -12.16 3.50 26.29
C LYS A 455 -11.61 3.82 24.89
N ALA A 456 -10.44 4.45 24.81
CA ALA A 456 -9.80 4.75 23.53
C ALA A 456 -9.46 3.47 22.75
N LEU A 457 -8.91 2.44 23.41
CA LEU A 457 -8.62 1.15 22.78
C LEU A 457 -9.89 0.48 22.25
N SER A 458 -10.99 0.50 23.01
CA SER A 458 -12.28 -0.04 22.56
C SER A 458 -12.78 0.68 21.29
N SER A 459 -12.74 2.02 21.29
CA SER A 459 -13.13 2.82 20.12
C SER A 459 -12.28 2.52 18.89
N LEU A 460 -10.95 2.50 19.04
CA LEU A 460 -10.02 2.21 17.94
C LEU A 460 -10.16 0.78 17.42
N THR A 461 -10.48 -0.18 18.29
CA THR A 461 -10.74 -1.57 17.90
C THR A 461 -12.03 -1.67 17.07
N LYS A 462 -13.06 -0.90 17.42
CA LYS A 462 -14.30 -0.81 16.62
C LYS A 462 -14.03 -0.21 15.24
N GLU A 463 -13.23 0.86 15.17
CA GLU A 463 -12.80 1.49 13.91
C GLU A 463 -12.00 0.52 13.03
N GLN A 464 -11.03 -0.20 13.60
CA GLN A 464 -10.26 -1.23 12.90
C GLN A 464 -11.17 -2.32 12.32
N LYS A 465 -12.11 -2.84 13.11
CA LYS A 465 -13.08 -3.84 12.65
C LYS A 465 -13.95 -3.30 11.53
N ALA A 466 -14.41 -2.05 11.63
CA ALA A 466 -15.21 -1.40 10.59
C ALA A 466 -14.42 -1.21 9.29
N ALA A 467 -13.12 -0.87 9.36
CA ALA A 467 -12.27 -0.74 8.19
C ALA A 467 -12.07 -2.09 7.47
N LEU A 468 -11.78 -3.15 8.23
CA LEU A 468 -11.66 -4.51 7.68
C LEU A 468 -12.98 -4.99 7.06
N SER A 469 -14.11 -4.74 7.73
CA SER A 469 -15.45 -5.08 7.23
C SER A 469 -15.76 -4.37 5.92
N ARG A 470 -15.54 -3.05 5.85
CA ARG A 470 -15.78 -2.27 4.62
C ARG A 470 -14.87 -2.71 3.48
N THR A 471 -13.61 -3.03 3.75
CA THR A 471 -12.71 -3.55 2.71
C THR A 471 -13.22 -4.88 2.16
N LEU A 472 -13.65 -5.78 3.04
CA LEU A 472 -14.20 -7.07 2.62
C LEU A 472 -15.49 -6.91 1.81
N GLU A 473 -16.41 -6.03 2.23
CA GLU A 473 -17.62 -5.69 1.48
C GLU A 473 -17.30 -5.07 0.12
N GLY A 474 -16.30 -4.18 0.04
CA GLY A 474 -15.85 -3.57 -1.21
C GLY A 474 -15.30 -4.60 -2.21
N PHE A 475 -14.48 -5.55 -1.75
CA PHE A 475 -14.02 -6.65 -2.60
C PHE A 475 -15.17 -7.56 -3.04
N VAL A 476 -16.11 -7.87 -2.14
CA VAL A 476 -17.30 -8.65 -2.48
C VAL A 476 -18.16 -7.93 -3.52
N ALA A 477 -18.35 -6.62 -3.40
CA ALA A 477 -19.08 -5.82 -4.37
C ALA A 477 -18.36 -5.78 -5.73
N SER A 478 -17.03 -5.75 -5.74
CA SER A 478 -16.23 -5.74 -6.98
C SER A 478 -16.21 -7.09 -7.70
N LEU A 479 -16.10 -8.20 -6.94
CA LEU A 479 -15.82 -9.54 -7.47
C LEU A 479 -17.05 -10.44 -7.57
N ALA A 480 -18.04 -10.24 -6.71
CA ALA A 480 -19.32 -10.92 -6.72
C ALA A 480 -20.49 -9.91 -6.62
N PRO A 481 -20.60 -8.95 -7.57
CA PRO A 481 -21.67 -7.96 -7.56
C PRO A 481 -23.04 -8.63 -7.73
N ALA A 482 -24.07 -8.00 -7.17
CA ALA A 482 -25.45 -8.34 -7.50
C ALA A 482 -25.73 -8.00 -8.97
N SER A 483 -26.70 -8.68 -9.59
CA SER A 483 -27.07 -8.44 -11.00
C SER A 483 -27.58 -7.02 -11.29
N THR A 484 -27.88 -6.25 -10.25
CA THR A 484 -28.40 -4.88 -10.32
C THR A 484 -27.33 -3.80 -10.13
N ASP A 485 -26.05 -4.16 -9.92
CA ASP A 485 -24.98 -3.20 -9.66
C ASP A 485 -24.50 -2.52 -10.97
N PRO A 486 -24.57 -1.19 -11.08
CA PRO A 486 -24.22 -0.46 -12.30
C PRO A 486 -22.73 -0.49 -12.67
N HIS A 487 -21.84 -0.82 -11.72
CA HIS A 487 -20.38 -0.82 -11.94
C HIS A 487 -19.75 -2.21 -11.88
N ALA A 488 -20.58 -3.26 -11.93
CA ALA A 488 -20.14 -4.65 -11.94
C ALA A 488 -19.25 -4.96 -13.14
N ASN A 489 -18.10 -5.59 -12.89
CA ASN A 489 -17.30 -6.16 -13.97
C ASN A 489 -17.90 -7.54 -14.39
N PRO A 490 -18.38 -7.70 -15.63
CA PRO A 490 -19.03 -8.93 -16.06
C PRO A 490 -18.07 -10.13 -16.09
N HIS A 491 -16.78 -9.89 -16.23
CA HIS A 491 -15.75 -10.93 -16.34
C HIS A 491 -15.23 -11.44 -15.00
N ALA A 492 -15.64 -10.83 -13.87
CA ALA A 492 -15.19 -11.25 -12.54
C ALA A 492 -15.46 -12.74 -12.24
N ARG A 493 -16.52 -13.31 -12.83
CA ARG A 493 -16.91 -14.73 -12.69
C ARG A 493 -16.24 -15.67 -13.70
N THR A 494 -15.70 -15.14 -14.80
CA THR A 494 -15.15 -15.96 -15.90
C THR A 494 -13.64 -16.09 -15.80
N VAL A 495 -12.92 -15.02 -15.43
CA VAL A 495 -11.44 -14.98 -15.39
C VAL A 495 -10.80 -15.94 -14.38
N ILE A 496 -11.61 -16.48 -13.47
CA ILE A 496 -11.18 -17.44 -12.44
C ILE A 496 -11.14 -18.89 -12.94
N THR A 497 -11.68 -19.16 -14.13
CA THR A 497 -11.72 -20.50 -14.71
C THR A 497 -10.43 -20.82 -15.47
N GLU A 498 -10.04 -22.09 -15.47
CA GLU A 498 -8.85 -22.57 -16.20
C GLU A 498 -8.97 -22.30 -17.71
N GLU A 499 -10.15 -22.53 -18.29
CA GLU A 499 -10.42 -22.26 -19.71
C GLU A 499 -10.22 -20.78 -20.06
N ALA A 500 -10.73 -19.86 -19.24
CA ALA A 500 -10.53 -18.43 -19.48
C ALA A 500 -9.06 -18.03 -19.33
N TRP A 501 -8.34 -18.62 -18.36
CA TRP A 501 -6.93 -18.34 -18.13
C TRP A 501 -6.04 -18.82 -19.30
N GLU A 502 -6.32 -19.99 -19.87
CA GLU A 502 -5.60 -20.45 -21.06
C GLU A 502 -5.90 -19.58 -22.28
N ASN A 503 -7.08 -18.96 -22.34
CA ASN A 503 -7.45 -18.00 -23.37
C ASN A 503 -7.01 -16.54 -23.09
N ARG A 504 -6.16 -16.30 -22.08
CA ARG A 504 -5.75 -14.93 -21.66
C ARG A 504 -5.06 -14.09 -22.72
N ALA A 505 -4.50 -14.72 -23.76
CA ALA A 505 -3.92 -14.01 -24.90
C ALA A 505 -4.93 -13.11 -25.64
N ASN A 506 -6.22 -13.42 -25.52
CA ASN A 506 -7.33 -12.67 -26.14
C ASN A 506 -8.05 -11.72 -25.16
N TRP A 507 -7.58 -11.63 -23.91
CA TRP A 507 -8.17 -10.73 -22.92
C TRP A 507 -7.92 -9.27 -23.27
N ASP A 508 -8.93 -8.44 -23.08
CA ASP A 508 -8.82 -6.99 -23.18
C ASP A 508 -8.80 -6.40 -21.75
N ARG A 509 -9.07 -5.10 -21.65
CA ARG A 509 -9.01 -4.36 -20.41
C ARG A 509 -9.80 -4.98 -19.26
N ASP A 510 -11.06 -5.33 -19.48
CA ASP A 510 -11.99 -5.62 -18.39
C ASP A 510 -11.68 -6.98 -17.73
N GLU A 511 -11.22 -7.96 -18.50
CA GLU A 511 -10.69 -9.22 -17.99
C GLU A 511 -9.41 -9.01 -17.17
N TRP A 512 -8.44 -8.24 -17.68
CA TRP A 512 -7.20 -7.95 -16.94
C TRP A 512 -7.48 -7.18 -15.64
N ASN A 513 -8.41 -6.22 -15.65
CA ASN A 513 -8.84 -5.50 -14.45
C ASN A 513 -9.49 -6.44 -13.41
N ALA A 514 -10.34 -7.36 -13.86
CA ALA A 514 -10.96 -8.35 -12.98
C ALA A 514 -9.90 -9.28 -12.36
N TRP A 515 -8.95 -9.76 -13.16
CA TRP A 515 -7.85 -10.60 -12.71
C TRP A 515 -6.95 -9.89 -11.69
N GLU A 516 -6.61 -8.62 -11.94
CA GLU A 516 -5.81 -7.82 -11.01
C GLU A 516 -6.55 -7.64 -9.66
N THR A 517 -7.85 -7.35 -9.71
CA THR A 517 -8.70 -7.20 -8.51
C THR A 517 -8.74 -8.48 -7.67
N TRP A 518 -8.83 -9.66 -8.32
CA TRP A 518 -8.71 -10.96 -7.65
C TRP A 518 -7.34 -11.15 -6.99
N GLY A 519 -6.27 -10.71 -7.64
CA GLY A 519 -4.93 -10.69 -7.07
C GLY A 519 -4.85 -9.87 -5.79
N TRP A 520 -5.44 -8.66 -5.78
CA TRP A 520 -5.44 -7.79 -4.61
C TRP A 520 -6.31 -8.32 -3.46
N TYR A 521 -7.45 -8.96 -3.76
CA TYR A 521 -8.24 -9.65 -2.74
C TYR A 521 -7.44 -10.77 -2.06
N ARG A 522 -6.73 -11.58 -2.86
CA ARG A 522 -5.87 -12.64 -2.32
C ARG A 522 -4.77 -12.06 -1.44
N GLN A 523 -4.15 -10.95 -1.86
CA GLN A 523 -3.13 -10.28 -1.07
C GLN A 523 -3.69 -9.68 0.23
N PHE A 524 -4.89 -9.10 0.19
CA PHE A 524 -5.61 -8.63 1.37
C PHE A 524 -5.81 -9.75 2.40
N CYS A 525 -6.35 -10.89 1.97
CA CYS A 525 -6.54 -12.04 2.85
C CYS A 525 -5.21 -12.53 3.45
N ARG A 526 -4.13 -12.60 2.65
CA ARG A 526 -2.81 -13.05 3.12
C ARG A 526 -2.18 -12.11 4.15
N VAL A 527 -2.10 -10.81 3.85
CA VAL A 527 -1.42 -9.81 4.71
C VAL A 527 -2.19 -9.58 6.00
N TYR A 528 -3.52 -9.46 5.90
CA TYR A 528 -4.35 -9.12 7.05
C TYR A 528 -4.91 -10.35 7.79
N ALA A 529 -4.52 -11.57 7.41
CA ALA A 529 -4.93 -12.82 8.07
C ALA A 529 -4.89 -12.77 9.62
N PRO A 530 -3.83 -12.27 10.29
CA PRO A 530 -3.81 -12.20 11.76
C PRO A 530 -4.95 -11.35 12.35
N TYR A 531 -5.34 -10.28 11.65
CA TYR A 531 -6.42 -9.40 12.06
C TYR A 531 -7.80 -9.96 11.69
N LEU A 532 -7.93 -10.54 10.50
CA LEU A 532 -9.17 -11.16 10.02
C LEU A 532 -9.59 -12.35 10.88
N ARG A 533 -8.63 -13.18 11.31
CA ARG A 533 -8.88 -14.31 12.23
C ARG A 533 -9.52 -13.88 13.55
N SER A 534 -9.17 -12.71 14.06
CA SER A 534 -9.71 -12.19 15.32
C SER A 534 -11.21 -11.86 15.24
N TYR A 535 -11.74 -11.62 14.04
CA TYR A 535 -13.13 -11.21 13.81
C TYR A 535 -13.86 -12.11 12.80
N SER A 536 -13.35 -13.32 12.58
CA SER A 536 -13.74 -14.17 11.45
C SER A 536 -15.24 -14.42 11.39
N THR A 537 -15.88 -14.79 12.50
CA THR A 537 -17.32 -15.03 12.57
C THR A 537 -18.12 -13.79 12.19
N THR A 538 -17.80 -12.62 12.75
CA THR A 538 -18.57 -11.40 12.45
C THR A 538 -18.38 -10.97 11.00
N LEU A 539 -17.13 -10.99 10.50
CA LEU A 539 -16.83 -10.57 9.13
C LEU A 539 -17.47 -11.53 8.12
N TYR A 540 -17.48 -12.83 8.41
CA TYR A 540 -18.17 -13.81 7.58
C TYR A 540 -19.69 -13.56 7.53
N THR A 541 -20.33 -13.35 8.69
CA THR A 541 -21.77 -13.07 8.74
C THR A 541 -22.13 -11.81 7.97
N ILE A 542 -21.31 -10.76 8.02
CA ILE A 542 -21.59 -9.49 7.32
C ILE A 542 -21.40 -9.65 5.80
N SER A 543 -20.28 -10.22 5.37
CA SER A 543 -19.88 -10.14 3.96
C SER A 543 -20.27 -11.38 3.13
N PHE A 544 -20.39 -12.56 3.74
CA PHE A 544 -20.54 -13.84 3.02
C PHE A 544 -21.86 -14.58 3.26
N SER A 545 -22.58 -14.30 4.36
CA SER A 545 -23.83 -15.01 4.69
C SER A 545 -24.88 -14.96 3.58
N LYS A 546 -24.94 -13.85 2.84
CA LYS A 546 -25.82 -13.66 1.68
C LYS A 546 -25.59 -14.68 0.55
N PHE A 547 -24.44 -15.34 0.52
CA PHE A 547 -24.08 -16.34 -0.48
C PHE A 547 -24.17 -17.78 0.05
N ASP A 548 -24.61 -18.03 1.28
CA ASP A 548 -24.68 -19.40 1.83
C ASP A 548 -25.71 -20.30 1.13
N HIS A 549 -26.68 -19.68 0.46
CA HIS A 549 -27.73 -20.38 -0.29
C HIS A 549 -27.69 -20.11 -1.81
N ALA A 550 -26.70 -19.35 -2.28
CA ALA A 550 -26.53 -19.01 -3.69
C ALA A 550 -25.37 -19.78 -4.30
N LYS A 551 -25.57 -20.36 -5.50
CA LYS A 551 -24.48 -20.92 -6.29
C LYS A 551 -23.87 -19.81 -7.15
N ASP A 552 -22.77 -19.24 -6.68
CA ASP A 552 -22.00 -18.24 -7.43
C ASP A 552 -20.51 -18.63 -7.38
N PRO A 553 -19.90 -19.06 -8.51
CA PRO A 553 -18.51 -19.48 -8.56
C PRO A 553 -17.52 -18.43 -8.02
N ALA A 554 -17.82 -17.13 -8.20
CA ALA A 554 -17.00 -16.07 -7.64
C ALA A 554 -17.16 -16.00 -6.11
N ALA A 555 -18.38 -16.12 -5.58
CA ALA A 555 -18.59 -16.14 -4.14
C ALA A 555 -17.94 -17.36 -3.47
N ASP A 556 -17.99 -18.52 -4.12
CA ASP A 556 -17.37 -19.76 -3.65
C ASP A 556 -15.84 -19.60 -3.58
N LEU A 557 -15.21 -19.01 -4.60
CA LEU A 557 -13.78 -18.73 -4.59
C LEU A 557 -13.39 -17.66 -3.55
N LEU A 558 -14.20 -16.61 -3.37
CA LEU A 558 -14.00 -15.61 -2.32
C LEU A 558 -13.97 -16.26 -0.94
N LYS A 559 -14.94 -17.14 -0.66
CA LYS A 559 -15.05 -17.92 0.58
C LYS A 559 -13.88 -18.88 0.76
N LEU A 560 -13.46 -19.58 -0.30
CA LEU A 560 -12.32 -20.48 -0.26
C LEU A 560 -11.04 -19.73 0.17
N ILE A 561 -10.71 -18.64 -0.53
CA ILE A 561 -9.52 -17.81 -0.20
C ILE A 561 -9.60 -17.27 1.23
N TRP A 562 -10.79 -16.84 1.67
CA TRP A 562 -11.03 -16.39 3.04
C TRP A 562 -10.77 -17.50 4.07
N ASN A 563 -11.33 -18.68 3.86
CA ASN A 563 -11.21 -19.83 4.76
C ASN A 563 -9.76 -20.29 4.89
N VAL A 564 -9.03 -20.39 3.77
CA VAL A 564 -7.59 -20.68 3.74
C VAL A 564 -6.82 -19.67 4.59
N ALA A 565 -7.05 -18.37 4.37
CA ALA A 565 -6.33 -17.31 5.07
C ALA A 565 -6.64 -17.27 6.58
N THR A 566 -7.90 -17.51 6.95
CA THR A 566 -8.36 -17.51 8.34
C THR A 566 -8.12 -18.84 9.07
N GLY A 567 -7.63 -19.87 8.38
CA GLY A 567 -7.39 -21.19 8.97
C GLY A 567 -8.69 -21.90 9.38
N GLN A 568 -9.77 -21.66 8.63
CA GLN A 568 -11.07 -22.31 8.81
C GLN A 568 -11.25 -23.53 7.91
N GLU A 569 -10.27 -23.85 7.07
CA GLU A 569 -10.19 -25.15 6.41
C GLU A 569 -9.79 -26.23 7.43
N SER A 570 -10.65 -27.26 7.52
CA SER A 570 -10.40 -28.52 8.23
C SER A 570 -9.77 -29.55 7.31
#